data_AF-A0A2H3B315-F1
#
_entry.id   AF-A0A2H3B315-F1
#
_cell.length_a   1.000
_cell.length_b   1.000
_cell.length_c   1.000
_cell.angle_alpha   90.00
_cell.angle_beta   90.00
_cell.angle_gamma   90.00
#
_symmetry.space_group_name_H-M   'P 1'
#
loop_
_entity.id
_entity.type
_entity.pdbx_description
1 polymer ?
#
loop_
_entity_poly.entity_id
_entity_poly.type
_entity_poly.pdbx_seq_one_letter_code
_entity_poly.pdbx_strand_id
1 'polypeptide(L)' 'LTEAELHCYLGHMSLTAARHLVTHGFVTGLELRKSPSGDPFFCEACIYAKTKRQSVPKVRQGGGASTFGEEIHSDVW' A
#
# COMPACT_ATOMS: atom_id res chain seq x y z
N LEU A 1 -23.73 -1.37 -5.75
CA LEU A 1 -22.31 -0.96 -5.80
C LEU A 1 -21.43 -2.13 -5.40
N THR A 2 -20.32 -2.35 -6.08
CA THR A 2 -19.29 -3.32 -5.69
C THR A 2 -18.28 -2.66 -4.74
N GLU A 3 -17.49 -3.47 -4.05
CA GLU A 3 -16.43 -2.99 -3.16
C GLU A 3 -15.37 -2.16 -3.91
N ALA A 4 -15.02 -2.57 -5.14
CA ALA A 4 -14.10 -1.83 -5.99
C ALA A 4 -14.65 -0.46 -6.41
N GLU A 5 -15.92 -0.39 -6.81
CA GLU A 5 -16.54 0.88 -7.17
C GLU A 5 -16.68 1.80 -5.95
N LEU A 6 -17.05 1.28 -4.77
CA LEU A 6 -17.11 2.05 -3.53
C LEU A 6 -15.74 2.62 -3.15
N HIS A 7 -14.69 1.79 -3.25
CA HIS A 7 -13.31 2.21 -3.02
C HIS A 7 -12.91 3.37 -3.92
N CYS A 8 -13.24 3.31 -5.22
CA CYS A 8 -12.95 4.38 -6.17
C CYS A 8 -13.81 5.63 -5.93
N TYR A 9 -15.12 5.49 -5.71
CA TYR A 9 -16.02 6.63 -5.48
C TYR A 9 -15.68 7.43 -4.23
N LEU A 10 -15.14 6.76 -3.21
CA LEU A 10 -14.67 7.43 -1.99
C LEU A 10 -13.17 7.78 -2.04
N GLY A 11 -12.61 7.93 -3.24
CA GLY A 11 -11.27 8.48 -3.43
C GLY A 11 -10.15 7.55 -2.98
N HIS A 12 -10.25 6.26 -3.30
CA HIS A 12 -9.26 5.24 -2.92
C HIS A 12 -9.07 5.12 -1.40
N MET A 13 -10.14 5.35 -0.62
CA MET A 13 -10.09 5.15 0.83
C MET A 13 -9.97 3.67 1.19
N SER A 14 -9.56 3.37 2.43
CA SER A 14 -9.56 2.00 2.95
C SER A 14 -10.93 1.35 2.74
N LEU A 15 -10.96 0.18 2.09
CA LEU A 15 -12.20 -0.55 1.84
C LEU A 15 -12.92 -0.90 3.14
N THR A 16 -12.20 -1.24 4.21
CA THR A 16 -12.78 -1.50 5.53
C THR A 16 -13.49 -0.27 6.09
N ALA A 17 -12.88 0.91 5.96
CA ALA A 17 -13.49 2.16 6.40
C ALA A 17 -14.69 2.54 5.52
N ALA A 18 -14.59 2.36 4.19
CA ALA A 18 -15.68 2.57 3.24
C ALA A 18 -16.89 1.69 3.58
N ARG A 19 -16.66 0.40 3.83
CA ARG A 19 -17.70 -0.56 4.26
C ARG A 19 -18.34 -0.09 5.56
N HIS A 20 -17.53 0.30 6.54
CA HIS A 20 -18.04 0.77 7.82
C HIS A 20 -18.97 1.98 7.67
N LEU A 21 -18.63 2.94 6.81
CA LEU A 21 -19.48 4.11 6.55
C LEU A 21 -20.85 3.73 5.97
N VAL A 22 -20.88 2.80 5.02
CA VAL A 22 -22.13 2.32 4.40
C VAL A 22 -22.93 1.47 5.38
N THR A 23 -22.30 0.50 6.06
CA THR A 23 -23.02 -0.45 6.94
C THR A 23 -23.58 0.19 8.20
N HIS A 24 -22.96 1.28 8.68
CA HIS A 24 -23.44 2.02 9.86
C HIS A 24 -24.32 3.22 9.48
N GLY A 25 -24.66 3.40 8.20
CA GLY A 25 -25.59 4.43 7.75
C GLY A 25 -25.04 5.86 7.76
N PHE A 26 -23.72 6.05 7.89
CA PHE A 26 -23.08 7.37 7.74
C PHE A 26 -23.11 7.85 6.28
N VAL A 27 -23.08 6.91 5.33
CA VAL A 27 -23.30 7.17 3.91
C VAL A 27 -24.58 6.46 3.50
N THR A 28 -25.61 7.23 3.13
CA THR A 28 -26.93 6.74 2.75
C THR A 28 -27.12 6.68 1.23
N GLY A 29 -28.10 5.90 0.77
CA GLY A 29 -28.43 5.81 -0.66
C GLY A 29 -27.51 4.91 -1.48
N LEU A 30 -26.59 4.20 -0.83
CA LEU A 30 -25.73 3.21 -1.47
C LEU A 30 -26.07 1.81 -0.94
N GLU A 31 -26.21 0.85 -1.85
CA GLU A 31 -26.34 -0.55 -1.52
C GLU A 31 -25.10 -1.32 -1.99
N LEU A 32 -24.39 -1.95 -1.04
CA LEU A 32 -23.19 -2.73 -1.32
C LEU A 32 -23.56 -4.17 -1.66
N ARG A 33 -23.21 -4.62 -2.85
CA ARG A 33 -23.37 -6.03 -3.27
C ARG A 33 -22.30 -6.86 -2.56
N LYS A 34 -22.71 -7.96 -1.93
CA LYS A 34 -21.77 -8.92 -1.34
C LYS A 34 -20.89 -9.51 -2.44
N SER A 35 -19.57 -9.45 -2.28
CA SER A 35 -18.67 -10.16 -3.20
C SER A 35 -18.85 -11.68 -3.01
N PRO A 36 -18.97 -12.47 -4.09
CA PRO A 36 -19.05 -13.92 -3.99
C PRO A 36 -17.72 -14.58 -3.58
N SER A 37 -16.59 -13.93 -3.86
CA SER A 37 -15.27 -14.47 -3.58
C SER A 37 -14.71 -13.90 -2.28
N GLY A 38 -14.17 -14.80 -1.45
CA GLY A 38 -13.37 -14.47 -0.28
C GLY A 38 -11.94 -14.02 -0.63
N ASP A 39 -11.71 -13.64 -1.89
CA ASP A 39 -10.40 -13.18 -2.35
C ASP A 39 -10.09 -11.82 -1.72
N PRO A 40 -8.84 -11.59 -1.32
CA PRO A 40 -8.43 -10.29 -0.81
C PRO A 40 -8.59 -9.21 -1.89
N PHE A 41 -9.18 -8.08 -1.51
CA PHE A 41 -9.31 -6.92 -2.38
C PHE A 41 -7.93 -6.39 -2.80
N PHE A 42 -7.72 -6.20 -4.10
CA PHE A 42 -6.49 -5.68 -4.68
C PHE A 42 -6.77 -4.44 -5.54
N CYS A 43 -6.07 -3.34 -5.25
CA CYS A 43 -6.10 -2.11 -6.05
C CYS A 43 -4.67 -1.69 -6.38
N GLU A 44 -4.31 -1.83 -7.66
CA GLU A 44 -2.97 -1.53 -8.16
C GLU A 44 -2.53 -0.09 -7.88
N ALA A 45 -3.42 0.88 -8.13
CA ALA A 45 -3.16 2.30 -7.84
C ALA A 45 -2.86 2.55 -6.36
N CYS A 46 -3.60 1.91 -5.46
CA CYS A 46 -3.34 2.02 -4.02
C CYS A 46 -2.01 1.38 -3.62
N ILE A 47 -1.66 0.24 -4.21
CA ILE A 47 -0.38 -0.41 -3.91
C ILE A 47 0.76 0.52 -4.33
N TYR A 48 0.78 1.03 -5.56
CA TYR A 48 1.88 1.90 -5.97
C TYR A 48 1.90 3.24 -5.22
N ALA A 49 0.76 3.81 -4.88
CA ALA A 49 0.69 5.11 -4.22
C ALA A 49 0.84 5.07 -2.69
N LYS A 50 0.35 4.01 -2.02
CA LYS A 50 0.24 3.93 -0.55
C LYS A 50 1.15 2.89 0.09
N THR A 51 1.80 2.02 -0.69
CA THR A 51 2.74 1.06 -0.12
C THR A 51 3.87 1.81 0.57
N LYS A 52 4.10 1.49 1.84
CA LYS A 52 5.23 2.04 2.58
C LYS A 52 6.51 1.47 1.98
N ARG A 53 7.37 2.34 1.45
CA ARG A 53 8.74 1.95 1.12
C ARG A 53 9.44 1.49 2.40
N GLN A 54 10.17 0.38 2.34
CA GLN A 54 11.08 0.00 3.40
C GLN A 54 12.06 1.15 3.64
N SER A 55 12.26 1.53 4.90
CA SER A 55 13.21 2.59 5.24
C SER A 55 14.61 2.19 4.79
N VAL A 56 15.29 3.07 4.07
CA VAL A 56 16.72 2.90 3.79
C VAL A 56 17.47 3.13 5.11
N PRO A 57 18.34 2.19 5.54
CA PRO A 57 19.16 2.40 6.72
C PRO A 57 19.97 3.69 6.62
N LYS A 58 20.00 4.49 7.69
CA LYS A 58 20.80 5.73 7.75
C LYS A 58 22.30 5.46 7.85
N VAL A 59 22.66 4.25 8.28
CA VAL A 59 24.03 3.80 8.45
C VAL A 59 24.20 2.54 7.63
N ARG A 60 25.39 2.37 7.03
CA ARG A 60 25.79 1.13 6.35
C ARG A 60 25.54 -0.04 7.29
N GLN A 61 24.83 -1.05 6.80
CA GLN A 61 24.71 -2.34 7.48
C GLN A 61 25.72 -3.30 6.86
N GLY A 62 26.38 -4.10 7.70
CA GLY A 62 27.47 -4.99 7.30
C GLY A 62 28.85 -4.47 7.70
N GLY A 63 29.83 -5.38 7.76
CA GLY A 63 31.23 -5.03 8.00
C GLY A 63 31.77 -4.16 6.87
N GLY A 64 32.55 -3.14 7.22
CA GLY A 64 33.42 -2.46 6.25
C GLY A 64 34.71 -3.24 6.04
N ALA A 65 35.47 -2.86 5.02
CA ALA A 65 36.87 -3.26 4.89
C ALA A 65 37.63 -3.08 6.21
N SER A 66 38.32 -4.12 6.64
CA SER A 66 39.16 -4.13 7.83
C SER A 66 40.61 -3.78 7.52
N THR A 67 41.00 -3.90 6.25
CA THR A 67 42.34 -3.63 5.75
C THR A 67 42.32 -2.65 4.58
N PHE A 68 43.43 -1.91 4.42
CA PHE A 68 43.55 -0.92 3.35
C PHE A 68 43.52 -1.59 1.97
N GLY A 69 42.64 -1.10 1.09
CA GLY A 69 42.51 -1.60 -0.28
C GLY A 69 41.66 -2.87 -0.43
N GLU A 70 41.08 -3.39 0.64
CA GLU A 70 40.21 -4.58 0.63
C GLU A 70 38.91 -4.36 -0.15
N GLU A 71 38.35 -3.15 -0.08
CA GLU A 71 37.12 -2.77 -0.78
C GLU A 71 37.32 -1.42 -1.48
N ILE A 72 37.12 -1.37 -2.79
CA ILE A 72 37.18 -0.15 -3.61
C ILE A 72 35.83 0.02 -4.30
N HIS A 73 35.14 1.12 -4.02
CA HIS A 73 33.93 1.51 -4.73
C HIS A 73 34.28 2.60 -5.73
N SER A 74 33.98 2.36 -7.02
CA SER A 74 34.10 3.36 -8.09
C SER A 74 32.74 3.57 -8.74
N ASP A 75 32.40 4.81 -9.06
CA ASP A 75 31.19 5.18 -9.79
C ASP A 75 31.55 6.07 -10.99
N VAL A 76 30.71 6.03 -12.03
CA VAL A 76 30.86 6.90 -13.20
C VAL A 76 29.80 7.98 -13.12
N TRP A 77 30.26 9.24 -13.10
CA TRP A 77 29.40 10.43 -13.13
C TRP A 77 28.71 10.60 -14.48
#